data_AF-V2Y1S0-F1
#
_entry.id   AF-V2Y1S0-F1
#
_cell.length_a   1.000
_cell.length_b   1.000
_cell.length_c   1.000
_cell.angle_alpha   90.00
_cell.angle_beta   90.00
_cell.angle_gamma   90.00
#
_symmetry.space_group_name_H-M   'P 1'
#
loop_
_entity.id
_entity.type
_entity.pdbx_description
1 polymer ?
#
loop_
_entity_poly.entity_id
_entity_poly.type
_entity_poly.pdbx_seq_one_letter_code
_entity_poly.pdbx_strand_id
1 'polypeptide(L)'
;MLWLEIKKNTITYAFVLAVGLMVAFTLQLLTPRTDYYYDKPLSSGEYTYFKLKEDIKYGSIIVYGGEEGNGIPVELELNDEIRDRIRNIITKINPDYKANEKMPDVNIALNDEEIIKLVREFEKTIGYRTNYHYGDKSRLYVAYKNRRFGINRTHEDGRNTIEEERADFESSLNEGLSEGYARYLMNYLGILAVLLSAIISATVFIKDRKSRISEFLYTSNRKSKEIVITRLVSVILPMLVVTLGITKIGMLPFYDSAREYGHSLSDITFIKYWLIWIVPSIIIAVTLSVFLDILFNNIFVVVGVQFILWLLSVSAFIGNYEPWRIVIRFNSFGMSKYYDSIKNAIYVNRLFMVILSILISTASVYLYDRARKGKRIRINAFNNLWKRLILGISLRKQQSINFRSRSFLSYQLDFACNINVLMSILFLTLILVGTCVGRSLTESDIKTAGESIVIYFSMFMLIPLCNIEKKNSMSEFTCVSNTAYTKIFFTRLLSGVIMTVVLITFSLYFMSTLNNVALGLWVLSICVSSLYLGLLGVIFSEVTGTDKTGYISYLGYYFFCVKEKENFKLFNVCCYTNRLKYSVISLIAGIVIMSVILFFIIKRKGLGRKLWNCR
;
A
#
# COMPACT_ATOMS: atom_id res chain seq x y z
N MET A 1 26.84 28.50 -4.85
CA MET A 1 26.75 27.78 -3.55
C MET A 1 25.61 26.76 -3.52
N LEU A 2 24.39 27.12 -3.92
CA LEU A 2 23.24 26.20 -4.07
C LEU A 2 23.53 24.97 -4.98
N TRP A 3 24.30 25.19 -6.05
CA TRP A 3 24.68 24.15 -7.02
C TRP A 3 25.77 23.19 -6.51
N LEU A 4 26.59 23.63 -5.53
CA LEU A 4 27.64 22.81 -4.92
C LEU A 4 27.10 21.95 -3.75
N GLU A 5 26.02 22.38 -3.08
CA GLU A 5 25.35 21.58 -2.04
C GLU A 5 24.48 20.45 -2.61
N ILE A 6 23.94 20.63 -3.81
CA ILE A 6 23.19 19.60 -4.55
C ILE A 6 24.06 18.36 -4.79
N LYS A 7 25.37 18.54 -5.03
CA LYS A 7 26.33 17.46 -5.33
C LYS A 7 26.66 16.52 -4.14
N LYS A 8 26.35 16.90 -2.89
CA LYS A 8 26.85 16.20 -1.68
C LYS A 8 25.85 15.27 -0.97
N ASN A 9 24.57 15.26 -1.35
CA ASN A 9 23.54 14.46 -0.68
C ASN A 9 22.96 13.36 -1.57
N THR A 10 23.56 12.17 -1.52
CA THR A 10 22.98 10.92 -2.04
C THR A 10 21.57 10.64 -1.47
N ILE A 11 21.30 11.13 -0.25
CA ILE A 11 19.99 11.02 0.42
C ILE A 11 18.93 11.90 -0.25
N THR A 12 19.31 13.07 -0.79
CA THR A 12 18.35 13.98 -1.44
C THR A 12 18.00 13.49 -2.84
N TYR A 13 18.96 12.95 -3.59
CA TYR A 13 18.68 12.35 -4.91
C TYR A 13 17.87 11.07 -4.81
N ALA A 14 18.21 10.14 -3.92
CA ALA A 14 17.43 8.92 -3.72
C ALA A 14 16.00 9.23 -3.24
N PHE A 15 15.84 10.27 -2.42
CA PHE A 15 14.53 10.73 -1.97
C PHE A 15 13.74 11.40 -3.10
N VAL A 16 14.33 12.34 -3.85
CA VAL A 16 13.68 12.98 -5.00
C VAL A 16 13.36 11.96 -6.10
N LEU A 17 14.22 10.98 -6.33
CA LEU A 17 14.00 9.87 -7.26
C LEU A 17 12.89 8.94 -6.75
N ALA A 18 12.85 8.62 -5.46
CA ALA A 18 11.78 7.81 -4.87
C ALA A 18 10.43 8.54 -4.88
N VAL A 19 10.42 9.84 -4.59
CA VAL A 19 9.22 10.70 -4.71
C VAL A 19 8.80 10.80 -6.17
N GLY A 20 9.73 11.03 -7.10
CA GLY A 20 9.46 11.07 -8.53
C GLY A 20 8.93 9.74 -9.08
N LEU A 21 9.51 8.60 -8.66
CA LEU A 21 9.05 7.26 -9.00
C LEU A 21 7.68 6.97 -8.38
N MET A 22 7.41 7.40 -7.14
CA MET A 22 6.10 7.24 -6.48
C MET A 22 5.02 8.13 -7.09
N VAL A 23 5.37 9.35 -7.51
CA VAL A 23 4.49 10.27 -8.25
C VAL A 23 4.21 9.72 -9.65
N ALA A 24 5.23 9.22 -10.36
CA ALA A 24 5.04 8.53 -11.64
C ALA A 24 4.20 7.26 -11.49
N PHE A 25 4.41 6.50 -10.41
CA PHE A 25 3.64 5.30 -10.07
C PHE A 25 2.18 5.63 -9.75
N THR A 26 1.90 6.78 -9.11
CA THR A 26 0.51 7.21 -8.89
C THR A 26 -0.13 7.79 -10.12
N LEU A 27 0.59 8.53 -10.96
CA LEU A 27 0.08 8.92 -12.27
C LEU A 27 -0.26 7.68 -13.11
N GLN A 28 0.52 6.61 -13.04
CA GLN A 28 0.17 5.30 -13.65
C GLN A 28 -1.01 4.58 -12.98
N LEU A 29 -1.22 4.74 -11.67
CA LEU A 29 -2.40 4.19 -10.98
C LEU A 29 -3.67 5.03 -11.27
N LEU A 30 -3.49 6.31 -11.60
CA LEU A 30 -4.52 7.29 -11.89
C LEU A 30 -4.90 7.37 -13.37
N THR A 31 -4.33 6.52 -14.23
CA THR A 31 -4.86 6.24 -15.57
C THR A 31 -5.81 5.05 -15.50
N PRO A 32 -7.07 5.20 -15.06
CA PRO A 32 -8.06 4.19 -15.40
C PRO A 32 -8.12 4.10 -16.93
N ARG A 33 -8.41 2.91 -17.46
CA ARG A 33 -9.01 2.84 -18.79
C ARG A 33 -10.36 3.54 -18.65
N THR A 34 -10.39 4.79 -19.05
CA THR A 34 -11.42 5.79 -18.73
C THR A 34 -12.75 5.45 -19.38
N ASP A 35 -12.72 4.71 -20.49
CA ASP A 35 -13.85 4.24 -21.29
C ASP A 35 -15.02 3.74 -20.42
N TYR A 36 -14.73 2.86 -19.45
CA TYR A 36 -15.74 2.18 -18.63
C TYR A 36 -16.55 3.09 -17.70
N TYR A 37 -16.06 4.29 -17.40
CA TYR A 37 -16.64 5.18 -16.40
C TYR A 37 -17.48 6.31 -17.00
N TYR A 38 -17.39 6.54 -18.31
CA TYR A 38 -18.17 7.55 -19.04
C TYR A 38 -19.34 6.97 -19.83
N ASP A 39 -19.33 5.66 -20.05
CA ASP A 39 -20.37 4.94 -20.80
C ASP A 39 -21.57 4.55 -19.94
N LYS A 40 -22.71 4.21 -20.54
CA LYS A 40 -23.86 3.57 -19.87
C LYS A 40 -23.48 2.16 -19.38
N PRO A 41 -23.88 1.72 -18.16
CA PRO A 41 -23.73 0.31 -17.75
C PRO A 41 -24.48 -0.62 -18.70
N LEU A 42 -23.69 -1.50 -19.34
CA LEU A 42 -24.19 -2.40 -20.37
C LEU A 42 -24.67 -3.72 -19.76
N SER A 43 -25.84 -4.19 -20.19
CA SER A 43 -26.28 -5.56 -19.96
C SER A 43 -25.38 -6.56 -20.68
N SER A 44 -25.59 -7.85 -20.46
CA SER A 44 -24.77 -8.87 -21.11
C SER A 44 -25.01 -8.91 -22.62
N GLY A 45 -26.26 -8.72 -23.04
CA GLY A 45 -26.65 -8.60 -24.44
C GLY A 45 -26.09 -7.35 -25.10
N GLU A 46 -26.18 -6.19 -24.43
CA GLU A 46 -25.59 -4.94 -24.92
C GLU A 46 -24.06 -5.02 -25.04
N TYR A 47 -23.40 -5.63 -24.05
CA TYR A 47 -21.96 -5.87 -24.12
C TYR A 47 -21.58 -6.77 -25.30
N THR A 48 -22.34 -7.83 -25.51
CA THR A 48 -22.16 -8.76 -26.64
C THR A 48 -22.29 -8.04 -27.97
N TYR A 49 -23.32 -7.20 -28.12
CA TYR A 49 -23.53 -6.39 -29.32
C TYR A 49 -22.31 -5.53 -29.66
N PHE A 50 -21.78 -4.76 -28.71
CA PHE A 50 -20.61 -3.92 -28.95
C PHE A 50 -19.35 -4.73 -29.25
N LYS A 51 -19.21 -5.90 -28.65
CA LYS A 51 -18.05 -6.77 -28.91
C LYS A 51 -18.10 -7.42 -30.29
N LEU A 52 -19.28 -7.85 -30.77
CA LEU A 52 -19.43 -8.32 -32.15
C LEU A 52 -19.08 -7.22 -33.17
N LYS A 53 -19.37 -5.95 -32.86
CA LYS A 53 -18.94 -4.82 -33.70
C LYS A 53 -17.42 -4.66 -33.72
N GLU A 54 -16.77 -4.77 -32.55
CA GLU A 54 -15.32 -4.74 -32.45
C GLU A 54 -14.70 -5.89 -33.24
N ASP A 55 -15.22 -7.11 -33.11
CA ASP A 55 -14.73 -8.29 -33.83
C ASP A 55 -14.78 -8.07 -35.35
N ILE A 56 -15.88 -7.52 -35.90
CA ILE A 56 -15.95 -7.13 -37.32
C ILE A 56 -14.88 -6.09 -37.68
N LYS A 57 -14.66 -5.08 -36.83
CA LYS A 57 -13.71 -3.99 -37.08
C LYS A 57 -12.25 -4.49 -37.08
N TYR A 58 -11.91 -5.40 -36.19
CA TYR A 58 -10.57 -5.98 -36.10
C TYR A 58 -10.34 -7.12 -37.11
N GLY A 59 -11.41 -7.70 -37.65
CA GLY A 59 -11.35 -8.75 -38.67
C GLY A 59 -11.08 -10.15 -38.11
N SER A 60 -11.12 -10.32 -36.79
CA SER A 60 -10.93 -11.61 -36.12
C SER A 60 -11.87 -11.74 -34.92
N ILE A 61 -12.15 -12.99 -34.54
CA ILE A 61 -12.96 -13.32 -33.35
C ILE A 61 -12.30 -14.44 -32.56
N ILE A 62 -12.30 -14.33 -31.23
CA ILE A 62 -11.77 -15.37 -30.35
C ILE A 62 -12.83 -16.46 -30.15
N VAL A 63 -12.48 -17.68 -30.51
CA VAL A 63 -13.35 -18.86 -30.42
C VAL A 63 -12.70 -20.01 -29.64
N TYR A 64 -13.52 -20.96 -29.20
CA TYR A 64 -13.11 -22.13 -28.43
C TYR A 64 -13.57 -23.41 -29.13
N GLY A 65 -12.63 -24.34 -29.33
CA GLY A 65 -12.92 -25.70 -29.81
C GLY A 65 -13.19 -26.68 -28.65
N GLY A 66 -14.26 -27.46 -28.74
CA GLY A 66 -14.57 -28.57 -27.81
C GLY A 66 -15.77 -28.35 -26.86
N GLU A 67 -16.14 -29.41 -26.14
CA GLU A 67 -17.11 -29.37 -25.03
C GLU A 67 -16.49 -28.76 -23.75
N GLU A 68 -17.34 -28.36 -22.81
CA GLU A 68 -17.16 -27.30 -21.79
C GLU A 68 -15.76 -27.12 -21.15
N GLY A 69 -15.34 -25.85 -21.06
CA GLY A 69 -14.43 -25.36 -20.02
C GLY A 69 -12.92 -25.46 -20.26
N ASN A 70 -12.47 -26.26 -21.23
CA ASN A 70 -11.04 -26.54 -21.46
C ASN A 70 -10.53 -26.27 -22.89
N GLY A 71 -11.36 -25.69 -23.76
CA GLY A 71 -10.94 -25.31 -25.12
C GLY A 71 -9.81 -24.27 -25.09
N ILE A 72 -8.75 -24.50 -25.86
CA ILE A 72 -7.69 -23.50 -26.09
C ILE A 72 -8.31 -22.36 -26.92
N PRO A 73 -8.18 -21.09 -26.52
CA PRO A 73 -8.68 -19.98 -27.34
C PRO A 73 -7.91 -19.95 -28.67
N VAL A 74 -8.65 -19.93 -29.77
CA VAL A 74 -8.12 -19.77 -31.13
C VAL A 74 -8.68 -18.47 -31.70
N GLU A 75 -7.81 -17.67 -32.29
CA GLU A 75 -8.23 -16.50 -33.06
C GLU A 75 -8.66 -16.98 -34.45
N LEU A 76 -9.93 -16.76 -34.78
CA LEU A 76 -10.52 -17.10 -36.07
C LEU A 76 -10.59 -15.84 -36.92
N GLU A 77 -9.87 -15.82 -38.04
CA GLU A 77 -9.98 -14.75 -39.02
C GLU A 77 -11.36 -14.77 -39.70
N LEU A 78 -11.96 -13.59 -39.84
CA LEU A 78 -13.31 -13.44 -40.39
C LEU A 78 -13.26 -13.44 -41.92
N ASN A 79 -13.64 -14.57 -42.53
CA ASN A 79 -13.99 -14.62 -43.95
C ASN A 79 -15.30 -13.84 -44.22
N ASP A 80 -15.59 -13.57 -45.50
CA ASP A 80 -16.75 -12.74 -45.87
C ASP A 80 -18.08 -13.36 -45.42
N GLU A 81 -18.20 -14.69 -45.45
CA GLU A 81 -19.40 -15.41 -45.01
C GLU A 81 -19.68 -15.25 -43.51
N ILE A 82 -18.66 -15.44 -42.66
CA ILE A 82 -18.79 -15.28 -41.21
C ILE A 82 -19.06 -13.81 -40.90
N ARG A 83 -18.40 -12.88 -41.60
CA ARG A 83 -18.63 -11.43 -41.43
C ARG A 83 -20.09 -11.05 -41.72
N ASP A 84 -20.67 -11.58 -42.79
CA ASP A 84 -22.07 -11.31 -43.14
C ASP A 84 -23.05 -11.94 -42.14
N ARG A 85 -22.73 -13.12 -41.61
CA ARG A 85 -23.52 -13.74 -40.52
C ARG A 85 -23.48 -12.91 -39.24
N ILE A 86 -22.31 -12.42 -38.82
CA ILE A 86 -22.20 -11.53 -37.65
C ILE A 86 -22.97 -10.23 -37.91
N ARG A 87 -22.88 -9.65 -39.12
CA ARG A 87 -23.65 -8.47 -39.48
C ARG A 87 -25.16 -8.72 -39.36
N ASN A 88 -25.64 -9.88 -39.80
CA ASN A 88 -27.05 -10.27 -39.66
C ASN A 88 -27.49 -10.33 -38.19
N ILE A 89 -26.66 -10.92 -37.31
CA ILE A 89 -26.93 -10.93 -35.87
C ILE A 89 -27.00 -9.50 -35.32
N ILE A 90 -26.04 -8.65 -35.66
CA ILE A 90 -26.00 -7.25 -35.23
C ILE A 90 -27.27 -6.51 -35.67
N THR A 91 -27.71 -6.67 -36.92
CA THR A 91 -28.94 -6.04 -37.43
C THR A 91 -30.20 -6.60 -36.78
N LYS A 92 -30.21 -7.88 -36.37
CA LYS A 92 -31.32 -8.45 -35.61
C LYS A 92 -31.37 -7.88 -34.19
N ILE A 93 -30.20 -7.68 -33.57
CA ILE A 93 -30.08 -7.11 -32.22
C ILE A 93 -30.47 -5.62 -32.22
N ASN A 94 -29.95 -4.84 -33.17
CA ASN A 94 -30.26 -3.43 -33.36
C ASN A 94 -30.54 -3.13 -34.84
N PRO A 95 -31.82 -3.03 -35.24
CA PRO A 95 -32.19 -2.71 -36.62
C PRO A 95 -31.62 -1.38 -37.14
N ASP A 96 -31.43 -0.40 -36.26
CA ASP A 96 -30.89 0.93 -36.59
C ASP A 96 -29.36 1.00 -36.49
N TYR A 97 -28.68 -0.14 -36.65
CA TYR A 97 -27.23 -0.30 -36.55
C TYR A 97 -26.45 0.81 -37.28
N LYS A 98 -25.58 1.51 -36.55
CA LYS A 98 -24.58 2.42 -37.13
C LYS A 98 -23.18 1.98 -36.73
N ALA A 99 -22.28 1.89 -37.72
CA ALA A 99 -20.90 1.44 -37.51
C ALA A 99 -20.15 2.29 -36.46
N ASN A 100 -20.44 3.59 -36.40
CA ASN A 100 -19.83 4.57 -35.49
C ASN A 100 -20.65 4.91 -34.24
N GLU A 101 -21.73 4.16 -33.95
CA GLU A 101 -22.52 4.43 -32.74
C GLU A 101 -21.69 4.21 -31.47
N LYS A 102 -21.91 5.06 -30.46
CA LYS A 102 -21.22 4.98 -29.17
C LYS A 102 -22.08 4.21 -28.17
N MET A 103 -21.42 3.60 -27.18
CA MET A 103 -22.06 2.89 -26.06
C MET A 103 -23.23 3.63 -25.37
N PRO A 104 -23.15 4.94 -25.08
CA PRO A 104 -24.23 5.66 -24.39
C PRO A 104 -25.52 5.82 -25.22
N ASP A 105 -25.45 5.72 -26.54
CA ASP A 105 -26.57 6.06 -27.44
C ASP A 105 -27.46 4.85 -27.78
N VAL A 106 -27.06 3.65 -27.38
CA VAL A 106 -27.74 2.41 -27.78
C VAL A 106 -28.72 1.94 -26.71
N ASN A 107 -29.96 1.75 -27.13
CA ASN A 107 -30.97 1.05 -26.36
C ASN A 107 -31.43 -0.16 -27.16
N ILE A 108 -31.07 -1.35 -26.68
CA ILE A 108 -31.41 -2.61 -27.36
C ILE A 108 -32.80 -3.06 -26.90
N ALA A 109 -33.70 -3.30 -27.85
CA ALA A 109 -35.07 -3.72 -27.56
C ALA A 109 -35.18 -5.22 -27.20
N LEU A 110 -34.25 -6.05 -27.69
CA LEU A 110 -34.20 -7.48 -27.36
C LEU A 110 -33.65 -7.74 -25.96
N ASN A 111 -34.19 -8.77 -25.32
CA ASN A 111 -33.73 -9.21 -24.01
C ASN A 111 -32.41 -9.99 -24.13
N ASP A 112 -31.61 -9.99 -23.05
CA ASP A 112 -30.32 -10.70 -22.97
C ASP A 112 -30.43 -12.18 -23.37
N GLU A 113 -31.53 -12.86 -23.01
CA GLU A 113 -31.78 -14.27 -23.38
C GLU A 113 -31.97 -14.49 -24.89
N GLU A 114 -32.66 -13.56 -25.55
CA GLU A 114 -32.91 -13.61 -27.00
C GLU A 114 -31.61 -13.39 -27.77
N ILE A 115 -30.77 -12.47 -27.29
CA ILE A 115 -29.45 -12.19 -27.85
C ILE A 115 -28.53 -13.41 -27.71
N ILE A 116 -28.52 -14.06 -26.55
CA ILE A 116 -27.76 -15.29 -26.33
C ILE A 116 -28.25 -16.41 -27.28
N LYS A 117 -29.55 -16.49 -27.55
CA LYS A 117 -30.10 -17.46 -28.50
C LYS A 117 -29.57 -17.23 -29.93
N LEU A 118 -29.54 -15.97 -30.39
CA LEU A 118 -28.97 -15.60 -31.69
C LEU A 118 -27.49 -15.96 -31.78
N VAL A 119 -26.71 -15.70 -30.72
CA VAL A 119 -25.29 -16.09 -30.65
C VAL A 119 -25.13 -17.61 -30.75
N ARG A 120 -25.94 -18.38 -30.00
CA ARG A 120 -25.86 -19.85 -30.03
C ARG A 120 -26.24 -20.44 -31.39
N GLU A 121 -27.20 -19.84 -32.08
CA GLU A 121 -27.54 -20.22 -33.45
C GLU A 121 -26.36 -19.98 -34.39
N PHE A 122 -25.68 -18.83 -34.27
CA PHE A 122 -24.46 -18.54 -35.02
C PHE A 122 -23.31 -19.51 -34.72
N GLU A 123 -23.05 -19.78 -33.45
CA GLU A 123 -22.01 -20.72 -33.01
C GLU A 123 -22.21 -22.13 -33.59
N LYS A 124 -23.46 -22.60 -33.65
CA LYS A 124 -23.79 -23.87 -34.32
C LYS A 124 -23.39 -23.88 -35.80
N THR A 125 -23.46 -22.74 -36.46
CA THR A 125 -23.11 -22.65 -37.89
C THR A 125 -21.61 -22.63 -38.16
N ILE A 126 -20.82 -22.04 -37.26
CA ILE A 126 -19.36 -22.01 -37.40
C ILE A 126 -18.68 -23.22 -36.75
N GLY A 127 -19.40 -24.01 -35.95
CA GLY A 127 -18.86 -25.19 -35.26
C GLY A 127 -17.97 -24.85 -34.05
N TYR A 128 -17.93 -23.59 -33.64
CA TYR A 128 -17.13 -23.09 -32.54
C TYR A 128 -17.98 -22.30 -31.55
N ARG A 129 -17.55 -22.25 -30.28
CA ARG A 129 -18.16 -21.40 -29.26
C ARG A 129 -17.42 -20.08 -29.16
N THR A 130 -18.14 -18.99 -28.94
CA THR A 130 -17.57 -17.67 -28.69
C THR A 130 -17.50 -17.38 -27.19
N ASN A 131 -16.86 -16.27 -26.82
CA ASN A 131 -16.90 -15.75 -25.46
C ASN A 131 -18.32 -15.39 -24.98
N TYR A 132 -19.27 -15.18 -25.90
CA TYR A 132 -20.60 -14.65 -25.62
C TYR A 132 -21.64 -15.75 -25.34
N HIS A 133 -21.30 -17.03 -25.60
CA HIS A 133 -22.16 -18.21 -25.39
C HIS A 133 -22.89 -18.24 -24.04
N TYR A 134 -22.18 -17.81 -23.00
CA TYR A 134 -22.58 -17.89 -21.60
C TYR A 134 -23.28 -16.63 -21.09
N GLY A 135 -23.48 -15.61 -21.94
CA GLY A 135 -24.13 -14.37 -21.54
C GLY A 135 -23.50 -13.76 -20.29
N ASP A 136 -24.30 -13.55 -19.25
CA ASP A 136 -23.92 -12.95 -17.97
C ASP A 136 -22.77 -13.69 -17.25
N LYS A 137 -22.62 -14.99 -17.52
CA LYS A 137 -21.53 -15.84 -17.02
C LYS A 137 -20.28 -15.83 -17.89
N SER A 138 -20.28 -15.08 -19.01
CA SER A 138 -19.11 -14.90 -19.86
C SER A 138 -17.94 -14.31 -19.06
N ARG A 139 -16.74 -14.89 -19.21
CA ARG A 139 -15.53 -14.37 -18.55
C ARG A 139 -15.23 -12.92 -18.95
N LEU A 140 -15.48 -12.55 -20.21
CA LEU A 140 -15.26 -11.19 -20.70
C LEU A 140 -16.25 -10.21 -20.07
N TYR A 141 -17.52 -10.57 -20.02
CA TYR A 141 -18.54 -9.73 -19.40
C TYR A 141 -18.35 -9.61 -17.88
N VAL A 142 -18.01 -10.71 -17.20
CA VAL A 142 -17.66 -10.70 -15.78
C VAL A 142 -16.45 -9.81 -15.52
N ALA A 143 -15.41 -9.88 -16.36
CA ALA A 143 -14.24 -9.01 -16.25
C ALA A 143 -14.59 -7.54 -16.49
N TYR A 144 -15.45 -7.23 -17.47
CA TYR A 144 -15.99 -5.90 -17.71
C TYR A 144 -16.76 -5.37 -16.49
N LYS A 145 -17.72 -6.14 -15.98
CA LYS A 145 -18.52 -5.82 -14.81
C LYS A 145 -17.64 -5.55 -13.58
N ASN A 146 -16.69 -6.43 -13.30
CA ASN A 146 -15.77 -6.31 -12.16
C ASN A 146 -14.82 -5.12 -12.27
N ARG A 147 -14.37 -4.75 -13.47
CA ARG A 147 -13.49 -3.59 -13.68
C ARG A 147 -14.24 -2.28 -13.51
N ARG A 148 -15.47 -2.24 -14.00
CA ARG A 148 -16.32 -1.06 -13.97
C ARG A 148 -16.76 -0.72 -12.54
N PHE A 149 -17.10 -1.73 -11.76
CA PHE A 149 -17.60 -1.59 -10.41
C PHE A 149 -16.73 -2.41 -9.48
N GLY A 150 -15.60 -1.81 -9.06
CA GLY A 150 -14.69 -2.46 -8.12
C GLY A 150 -15.47 -2.96 -6.91
N ILE A 151 -15.67 -4.28 -6.84
CA ILE A 151 -16.40 -5.09 -5.85
C ILE A 151 -17.04 -4.23 -4.75
N ASN A 152 -18.27 -3.78 -4.98
CA ASN A 152 -19.05 -3.13 -3.95
C ASN A 152 -19.65 -4.20 -3.02
N ARG A 153 -19.50 -3.99 -1.71
CA ARG A 153 -19.81 -4.96 -0.65
C ARG A 153 -21.23 -4.83 -0.09
N THR A 154 -22.15 -4.19 -0.80
CA THR A 154 -23.54 -4.00 -0.36
C THR A 154 -24.35 -5.30 -0.39
N HIS A 155 -24.01 -6.21 -1.30
CA HIS A 155 -24.61 -7.54 -1.39
C HIS A 155 -23.62 -8.61 -0.91
N GLU A 156 -24.10 -9.60 -0.14
CA GLU A 156 -23.28 -10.72 0.38
C GLU A 156 -22.61 -11.54 -0.74
N ASP A 157 -23.19 -11.54 -1.95
CA ASP A 157 -22.65 -12.24 -3.12
C ASP A 157 -21.70 -11.37 -3.98
N GLY A 158 -21.54 -10.08 -3.63
CA GLY A 158 -20.65 -9.13 -4.28
C GLY A 158 -21.05 -8.70 -5.70
N ARG A 159 -22.33 -8.85 -6.09
CA ARG A 159 -22.81 -8.50 -7.45
C ARG A 159 -24.05 -7.60 -7.39
N ASN A 160 -23.93 -6.36 -7.88
CA ASN A 160 -25.08 -5.51 -8.16
C ASN A 160 -25.83 -5.99 -9.42
N THR A 161 -27.13 -5.72 -9.49
CA THR A 161 -27.90 -5.95 -10.74
C THR A 161 -27.59 -4.85 -11.76
N ILE A 162 -27.91 -5.07 -13.04
CA ILE A 162 -27.65 -4.04 -14.07
C ILE A 162 -28.54 -2.81 -13.86
N GLU A 163 -29.74 -3.03 -13.32
CA GLU A 163 -30.68 -1.98 -12.97
C GLU A 163 -30.13 -1.09 -11.86
N GLU A 164 -29.56 -1.69 -10.81
CA GLU A 164 -28.88 -0.95 -9.72
C GLU A 164 -27.70 -0.13 -10.27
N GLU A 165 -26.87 -0.73 -11.11
CA GLU A 165 -25.69 -0.06 -11.68
C GLU A 165 -26.07 1.11 -12.59
N ARG A 166 -27.13 0.95 -13.40
CA ARG A 166 -27.67 2.05 -14.22
C ARG A 166 -28.23 3.16 -13.35
N ALA A 167 -28.98 2.83 -12.31
CA ALA A 167 -29.54 3.82 -11.39
C ALA A 167 -28.44 4.62 -10.64
N ASP A 168 -27.32 3.98 -10.32
CA ASP A 168 -26.17 4.64 -9.68
C ASP A 168 -25.36 5.49 -10.67
N PHE A 169 -25.24 5.03 -11.92
CA PHE A 169 -24.66 5.82 -13.00
C PHE A 169 -25.49 7.07 -13.31
N GLU A 170 -26.82 6.95 -13.46
CA GLU A 170 -27.73 8.07 -13.68
C GLU A 170 -27.68 9.06 -12.52
N SER A 171 -27.64 8.58 -11.27
CA SER A 171 -27.43 9.43 -10.09
C SER A 171 -26.12 10.21 -10.19
N SER A 172 -25.06 9.58 -10.68
CA SER A 172 -23.74 10.21 -10.83
C SER A 172 -23.68 11.21 -11.99
N LEU A 173 -24.46 11.00 -13.05
CA LEU A 173 -24.66 11.99 -14.11
C LEU A 173 -25.39 13.22 -13.57
N ASN A 174 -26.46 13.03 -12.79
CA ASN A 174 -27.26 14.11 -12.21
C ASN A 174 -26.47 14.95 -11.21
N GLU A 175 -25.64 14.33 -10.36
CA GLU A 175 -24.76 15.04 -9.43
C GLU A 175 -23.54 15.68 -10.12
N GLY A 176 -23.18 15.19 -11.31
CA GLY A 176 -22.00 15.58 -12.07
C GLY A 176 -20.86 14.59 -11.91
N LEU A 177 -20.40 14.04 -13.04
CA LEU A 177 -19.33 13.05 -13.09
C LEU A 177 -18.02 13.52 -12.43
N SER A 178 -17.76 14.84 -12.42
CA SER A 178 -16.60 15.43 -11.76
C SER A 178 -16.54 15.15 -10.27
N GLU A 179 -17.67 14.97 -9.59
CA GLU A 179 -17.71 14.64 -8.15
C GLU A 179 -17.14 13.24 -7.91
N GLY A 180 -17.52 12.26 -8.72
CA GLY A 180 -16.98 10.89 -8.66
C GLY A 180 -15.48 10.83 -8.96
N TYR A 181 -15.05 11.46 -10.05
CA TYR A 181 -13.63 11.47 -10.44
C TYR A 181 -12.75 12.19 -9.44
N ALA A 182 -13.21 13.31 -8.90
CA ALA A 182 -12.45 14.03 -7.88
C ALA A 182 -12.26 13.18 -6.62
N ARG A 183 -13.30 12.49 -6.13
CA ARG A 183 -13.19 11.57 -4.98
C ARG A 183 -12.20 10.44 -5.25
N TYR A 184 -12.26 9.85 -6.43
CA TYR A 184 -11.33 8.79 -6.85
C TYR A 184 -9.87 9.29 -6.90
N LEU A 185 -9.62 10.44 -7.53
CA LEU A 185 -8.30 11.06 -7.58
C LEU A 185 -7.78 11.39 -6.17
N MET A 186 -8.61 12.01 -5.32
CA MET A 186 -8.21 12.37 -3.95
C MET A 186 -7.97 11.17 -3.06
N ASN A 187 -8.66 10.05 -3.27
CA ASN A 187 -8.41 8.81 -2.55
C ASN A 187 -6.95 8.34 -2.73
N TYR A 188 -6.47 8.29 -3.97
CA TYR A 188 -5.08 7.88 -4.24
C TYR A 188 -4.06 8.96 -3.88
N LEU A 189 -4.37 10.23 -4.16
CA LEU A 189 -3.52 11.34 -3.79
C LEU A 189 -3.36 11.45 -2.26
N GLY A 190 -4.43 11.21 -1.50
CA GLY A 190 -4.43 11.24 -0.04
C GLY A 190 -3.52 10.17 0.58
N ILE A 191 -3.51 8.96 0.02
CA ILE A 191 -2.57 7.90 0.42
C ILE A 191 -1.14 8.43 0.32
N LEU A 192 -0.77 9.03 -0.82
CA LEU A 192 0.59 9.53 -0.99
C LEU A 192 0.89 10.75 -0.14
N ALA A 193 -0.01 11.72 -0.12
CA ALA A 193 0.20 13.02 0.51
C ALA A 193 0.57 12.86 1.99
N VAL A 194 -0.10 11.95 2.71
CA VAL A 194 0.18 11.67 4.12
C VAL A 194 1.57 11.05 4.30
N LEU A 195 1.91 10.02 3.53
CA LEU A 195 3.19 9.35 3.63
C LEU A 195 4.35 10.30 3.28
N LEU A 196 4.21 11.06 2.20
CA LEU A 196 5.20 12.06 1.77
C LEU A 196 5.37 13.15 2.81
N SER A 197 4.28 13.66 3.38
CA SER A 197 4.32 14.70 4.41
C SER A 197 5.11 14.23 5.64
N ALA A 198 4.89 12.98 6.07
CA ALA A 198 5.63 12.40 7.19
C ALA A 198 7.13 12.29 6.91
N ILE A 199 7.51 11.79 5.72
CA ILE A 199 8.92 11.62 5.37
C ILE A 199 9.61 12.98 5.20
N ILE A 200 9.00 13.92 4.48
CA ILE A 200 9.59 15.25 4.25
C ILE A 200 9.76 15.97 5.59
N SER A 201 8.73 15.95 6.44
CA SER A 201 8.82 16.50 7.79
C SER A 201 10.02 15.90 8.53
N ALA A 202 10.16 14.57 8.55
CA ALA A 202 11.28 13.91 9.22
C ALA A 202 12.65 14.33 8.64
N THR A 203 12.78 14.48 7.32
CA THR A 203 14.05 14.87 6.67
C THR A 203 14.50 16.29 7.01
N VAL A 204 13.56 17.24 7.11
CA VAL A 204 13.87 18.61 7.53
C VAL A 204 14.47 18.61 8.95
N PHE A 205 13.91 17.80 9.86
CA PHE A 205 14.45 17.66 11.21
C PHE A 205 15.80 16.93 11.30
N ILE A 206 16.11 16.03 10.36
CA ILE A 206 17.47 15.47 10.25
C ILE A 206 18.45 16.60 9.90
N LYS A 207 18.08 17.44 8.94
CA LYS A 207 18.94 18.50 8.44
C LYS A 207 19.28 19.50 9.54
N ASP A 208 18.29 19.94 10.32
CA ASP A 208 18.47 20.83 11.47
C ASP A 208 19.47 20.28 12.50
N ARG A 209 19.38 18.97 12.79
CA ARG A 209 20.28 18.31 13.76
C ARG A 209 21.69 18.13 13.21
N LYS A 210 21.83 17.67 11.97
CA LYS A 210 23.14 17.47 11.33
C LYS A 210 23.93 18.77 11.17
N SER A 211 23.22 19.88 10.95
CA SER A 211 23.80 21.21 10.79
C SER A 211 24.10 21.91 12.12
N ARG A 212 23.78 21.29 13.28
CA ARG A 212 23.90 21.87 14.64
C ARG A 212 23.16 23.20 14.82
N ILE A 213 22.26 23.57 13.90
CA ILE A 213 21.45 24.80 13.97
C ILE A 213 20.51 24.76 15.17
N SER A 214 20.15 23.57 15.67
CA SER A 214 19.31 23.42 16.85
C SER A 214 19.83 24.21 18.05
N GLU A 215 21.15 24.21 18.30
CA GLU A 215 21.74 24.93 19.45
C GLU A 215 21.60 26.45 19.30
N PHE A 216 21.81 26.97 18.09
CA PHE A 216 21.59 28.38 17.76
C PHE A 216 20.11 28.77 17.87
N LEU A 217 19.21 27.89 17.41
CA LEU A 217 17.78 28.12 17.56
C LEU A 217 17.38 28.14 19.03
N TYR A 218 18.00 27.33 19.91
CA TYR A 218 17.71 27.37 21.34
C TYR A 218 18.11 28.69 22.00
N THR A 219 19.21 29.32 21.57
CA THR A 219 19.72 30.58 22.14
C THR A 219 19.18 31.84 21.46
N SER A 220 18.53 31.72 20.30
CA SER A 220 18.00 32.88 19.58
C SER A 220 16.91 33.65 20.35
N ASN A 221 16.87 34.98 20.20
CA ASN A 221 15.89 35.84 20.88
C ASN A 221 14.46 35.78 20.29
N ARG A 222 14.23 34.94 19.28
CA ARG A 222 12.91 34.75 18.64
C ARG A 222 11.94 34.04 19.57
N LYS A 223 10.64 34.29 19.47
CA LYS A 223 9.63 33.60 20.30
C LYS A 223 9.52 32.13 19.91
N SER A 224 9.36 31.24 20.88
CA SER A 224 9.22 29.79 20.65
C SER A 224 8.09 29.45 19.67
N LYS A 225 6.98 30.21 19.72
CA LYS A 225 5.87 30.09 18.77
C LYS A 225 6.26 30.39 17.32
N GLU A 226 7.10 31.41 17.10
CA GLU A 226 7.54 31.80 15.75
C GLU A 226 8.39 30.69 15.12
N ILE A 227 9.28 30.09 15.91
CA ILE A 227 10.15 29.00 15.43
C ILE A 227 9.34 27.76 15.06
N VAL A 228 8.42 27.32 15.93
CA VAL A 228 7.60 26.12 15.69
C VAL A 228 6.64 26.33 14.52
N ILE A 229 5.98 27.50 14.43
CA ILE A 229 5.07 27.80 13.30
C ILE A 229 5.85 27.88 11.99
N THR A 230 7.01 28.52 11.96
CA THR A 230 7.89 28.53 10.77
C THR A 230 8.28 27.10 10.39
N ARG A 231 8.59 26.28 11.40
CA ARG A 231 8.65 24.80 11.39
C ARG A 231 7.59 24.19 10.47
N LEU A 232 6.35 24.31 10.92
CA LEU A 232 5.17 23.73 10.31
C LEU A 232 4.94 24.26 8.89
N VAL A 233 4.94 25.58 8.73
CA VAL A 233 4.66 26.25 7.44
C VAL A 233 5.68 25.87 6.37
N SER A 234 6.96 25.70 6.75
CA SER A 234 8.03 25.33 5.81
C SER A 234 7.84 23.96 5.15
N VAL A 235 7.05 23.06 5.77
CA VAL A 235 6.72 21.74 5.22
C VAL A 235 5.33 21.72 4.62
N ILE A 236 4.34 22.32 5.30
CA ILE A 236 2.95 22.34 4.84
C ILE A 236 2.84 23.06 3.50
N LEU A 237 3.37 24.29 3.37
CA LEU A 237 3.16 25.10 2.18
C LEU A 237 3.71 24.43 0.89
N PRO A 238 4.95 23.91 0.85
CA PRO A 238 5.42 23.16 -0.33
C PRO A 238 4.59 21.91 -0.62
N MET A 239 4.14 21.18 0.41
CA MET A 239 3.30 20.00 0.21
C MET A 239 1.94 20.36 -0.40
N LEU A 240 1.35 21.48 0.00
CA LEU A 240 0.11 21.98 -0.60
C LEU A 240 0.33 22.33 -2.08
N VAL A 241 1.41 23.03 -2.42
CA VAL A 241 1.74 23.38 -3.81
C VAL A 241 1.96 22.13 -4.67
N VAL A 242 2.75 21.17 -4.19
CA VAL A 242 3.04 19.92 -4.91
C VAL A 242 1.76 19.11 -5.14
N THR A 243 0.94 18.90 -4.10
CA THR A 243 -0.28 18.11 -4.23
C THR A 243 -1.33 18.80 -5.08
N LEU A 244 -1.40 20.13 -5.08
CA LEU A 244 -2.27 20.89 -5.98
C LEU A 244 -1.82 20.72 -7.45
N GLY A 245 -0.51 20.79 -7.70
CA GLY A 245 0.06 20.54 -9.03
C GLY A 245 -0.21 19.12 -9.53
N ILE A 246 -0.04 18.11 -8.68
CA ILE A 246 -0.38 16.71 -9.00
C ILE A 246 -1.87 16.58 -9.29
N THR A 247 -2.72 17.26 -8.53
CA THR A 247 -4.15 17.27 -8.82
C THR A 247 -4.40 17.79 -10.23
N LYS A 248 -3.84 18.95 -10.60
CA LYS A 248 -4.03 19.56 -11.93
C LYS A 248 -3.57 18.65 -13.08
N ILE A 249 -2.41 18.00 -12.93
CA ILE A 249 -1.92 17.04 -13.93
C ILE A 249 -2.82 15.80 -13.97
N GLY A 250 -3.22 15.28 -12.81
CA GLY A 250 -4.07 14.11 -12.68
C GLY A 250 -5.51 14.30 -13.18
N MET A 251 -5.98 15.54 -13.32
CA MET A 251 -7.28 15.86 -13.93
C MET A 251 -7.28 15.64 -15.46
N LEU A 252 -6.14 15.83 -16.14
CA LEU A 252 -6.07 15.87 -17.61
C LEU A 252 -6.60 14.60 -18.31
N PRO A 253 -6.22 13.37 -17.89
CA PRO A 253 -6.72 12.15 -18.53
C PRO A 253 -8.24 12.01 -18.43
N PHE A 254 -8.85 12.53 -17.36
CA PHE A 254 -10.29 12.51 -17.19
C PHE A 254 -10.98 13.48 -18.16
N TYR A 255 -10.42 14.65 -18.40
CA TYR A 255 -10.98 15.62 -19.35
C TYR A 255 -11.00 15.12 -20.78
N ASP A 256 -9.89 14.55 -21.25
CA ASP A 256 -9.78 14.04 -22.62
C ASP A 256 -10.85 12.97 -22.87
N SER A 257 -11.02 12.07 -21.90
CA SER A 257 -12.00 10.99 -21.96
C SER A 257 -13.43 11.49 -21.82
N ALA A 258 -13.71 12.38 -20.87
CA ALA A 258 -15.04 12.97 -20.71
C ALA A 258 -15.52 13.63 -22.02
N ARG A 259 -14.63 14.37 -22.68
CA ARG A 259 -14.91 15.04 -23.95
C ARG A 259 -15.20 14.04 -25.07
N GLU A 260 -14.48 12.92 -25.13
CA GLU A 260 -14.75 11.85 -26.10
C GLU A 260 -16.17 11.29 -25.96
N TYR A 261 -16.69 11.21 -24.73
CA TYR A 261 -18.02 10.71 -24.41
C TYR A 261 -19.10 11.80 -24.29
N GLY A 262 -18.80 13.04 -24.66
CA GLY A 262 -19.76 14.15 -24.66
C GLY A 262 -20.07 14.75 -23.28
N HIS A 263 -19.27 14.42 -22.26
CA HIS A 263 -19.42 14.92 -20.90
C HIS A 263 -18.45 16.08 -20.61
N SER A 264 -18.87 17.02 -19.76
CA SER A 264 -18.02 18.10 -19.24
C SER A 264 -17.69 17.89 -17.77
N LEU A 265 -16.43 18.11 -17.38
CA LEU A 265 -15.99 18.07 -15.99
C LEU A 265 -15.75 19.48 -15.45
N SER A 266 -15.98 19.66 -14.14
CA SER A 266 -15.70 20.92 -13.44
C SER A 266 -14.39 20.86 -12.66
N ASP A 267 -13.48 21.80 -12.95
CA ASP A 267 -12.22 22.00 -12.22
C ASP A 267 -12.43 22.30 -10.73
N ILE A 268 -13.51 23.02 -10.42
CA ILE A 268 -13.82 23.48 -9.07
C ILE A 268 -14.07 22.29 -8.15
N THR A 269 -14.69 21.22 -8.67
CA THR A 269 -14.97 20.01 -7.90
C THR A 269 -13.69 19.32 -7.42
N PHE A 270 -12.66 19.26 -8.28
CA PHE A 270 -11.38 18.69 -7.88
C PHE A 270 -10.67 19.53 -6.81
N ILE A 271 -10.72 20.86 -6.95
CA ILE A 271 -10.13 21.78 -5.96
C ILE A 271 -10.87 21.70 -4.63
N LYS A 272 -12.20 21.63 -4.65
CA LYS A 272 -13.06 21.42 -3.48
C LYS A 272 -12.64 20.16 -2.72
N TYR A 273 -12.52 19.03 -3.39
CA TYR A 273 -12.12 17.79 -2.73
C TYR A 273 -10.66 17.78 -2.29
N TRP A 274 -9.75 18.42 -3.03
CA TRP A 274 -8.37 18.65 -2.57
C TRP A 274 -8.36 19.42 -1.25
N LEU A 275 -9.12 20.50 -1.15
CA LEU A 275 -9.22 21.33 0.05
C LEU A 275 -9.80 20.55 1.24
N ILE A 276 -10.87 19.77 1.01
CA ILE A 276 -11.57 19.07 2.09
C ILE A 276 -10.83 17.80 2.51
N TRP A 277 -10.25 17.03 1.58
CA TRP A 277 -9.68 15.72 1.87
C TRP A 277 -8.18 15.73 2.10
N ILE A 278 -7.42 16.51 1.32
CA ILE A 278 -5.96 16.43 1.29
C ILE A 278 -5.34 17.42 2.28
N VAL A 279 -5.84 18.65 2.32
CA VAL A 279 -5.27 19.71 3.17
C VAL A 279 -5.30 19.33 4.67
N PRO A 280 -6.43 18.86 5.26
CA PRO A 280 -6.45 18.46 6.67
C PRO A 280 -5.48 17.31 6.97
N SER A 281 -5.36 16.35 6.04
CA SER A 281 -4.45 15.20 6.16
C SER A 281 -2.98 15.61 6.18
N ILE A 282 -2.58 16.58 5.36
CA ILE A 282 -1.21 17.11 5.36
C ILE A 282 -0.95 17.85 6.67
N ILE A 283 -1.88 18.71 7.10
CA ILE A 283 -1.70 19.51 8.33
C ILE A 283 -1.52 18.60 9.54
N ILE A 284 -2.36 17.58 9.73
CA ILE A 284 -2.22 16.67 10.88
C ILE A 284 -0.95 15.83 10.79
N ALA A 285 -0.58 15.34 9.60
CA ALA A 285 0.63 14.54 9.42
C ALA A 285 1.89 15.34 9.76
N VAL A 286 1.97 16.59 9.31
CA VAL A 286 3.11 17.46 9.63
C VAL A 286 3.10 17.86 11.10
N THR A 287 1.98 18.35 11.64
CA THR A 287 1.90 18.81 13.03
C THR A 287 2.23 17.71 14.03
N LEU A 288 1.73 16.49 13.79
CA LEU A 288 2.07 15.31 14.59
C LEU A 288 3.57 14.96 14.46
N SER A 289 4.14 15.05 13.25
CA SER A 289 5.57 14.76 13.06
C SER A 289 6.47 15.71 13.84
N VAL A 290 6.14 17.01 13.83
CA VAL A 290 6.87 18.05 14.58
C VAL A 290 6.74 17.81 16.09
N PHE A 291 5.52 17.50 16.56
CA PHE A 291 5.27 17.20 17.96
C PHE A 291 6.09 16.01 18.45
N LEU A 292 6.06 14.90 17.71
CA LEU A 292 6.81 13.69 18.05
C LEU A 292 8.32 13.92 18.02
N ASP A 293 8.84 14.72 17.08
CA ASP A 293 10.27 15.05 17.03
C ASP A 293 10.68 15.90 18.25
N ILE A 294 9.89 16.91 18.62
CA ILE A 294 10.15 17.72 19.83
C ILE A 294 10.10 16.84 21.10
N LEU A 295 9.15 15.91 21.16
CA LEU A 295 8.93 15.08 22.35
C LEU A 295 10.00 14.00 22.52
N PHE A 296 10.33 13.26 21.47
CA PHE A 296 11.20 12.09 21.53
C PHE A 296 12.63 12.36 21.07
N ASN A 297 12.86 13.42 20.30
CA ASN A 297 14.11 13.69 19.61
C ASN A 297 14.67 12.46 18.86
N ASN A 298 13.77 11.61 18.36
CA ASN A 298 14.11 10.35 17.71
C ASN A 298 13.30 10.19 16.43
N ILE A 299 14.00 10.16 15.31
CA ILE A 299 13.38 10.07 13.99
C ILE A 299 12.68 8.74 13.71
N PHE A 300 13.20 7.64 14.27
CA PHE A 300 12.59 6.32 14.07
C PHE A 300 11.20 6.27 14.70
N VAL A 301 11.01 6.97 15.83
CA VAL A 301 9.70 7.11 16.47
C VAL A 301 8.75 7.93 15.58
N VAL A 302 9.23 9.06 15.04
CA VAL A 302 8.42 9.92 14.15
C VAL A 302 7.96 9.15 12.91
N VAL A 303 8.90 8.55 12.17
CA VAL A 303 8.58 7.82 10.93
C VAL A 303 7.76 6.57 11.23
N GLY A 304 8.09 5.84 12.30
CA GLY A 304 7.38 4.62 12.70
C GLY A 304 5.92 4.90 13.04
N VAL A 305 5.64 5.88 13.91
CA VAL A 305 4.26 6.23 14.29
C VAL A 305 3.46 6.72 13.09
N GLN A 306 4.05 7.58 12.24
CA GLN A 306 3.38 8.08 11.04
C GLN A 306 3.06 6.97 10.04
N PHE A 307 4.02 6.07 9.80
CA PHE A 307 3.81 4.94 8.90
C PHE A 307 2.69 4.02 9.40
N ILE A 308 2.59 3.83 10.72
CA ILE A 308 1.51 3.02 11.29
C ILE A 308 0.16 3.72 11.15
N LEU A 309 0.05 5.00 11.49
CA LEU A 309 -1.21 5.73 11.32
C LEU A 309 -1.65 5.77 9.84
N TRP A 310 -0.69 5.88 8.94
CA TRP A 310 -0.92 5.76 7.50
C TRP A 310 -1.45 4.37 7.13
N LEU A 311 -0.76 3.29 7.53
CA LEU A 311 -1.21 1.91 7.27
C LEU A 311 -2.62 1.66 7.80
N LEU A 312 -2.90 2.06 9.04
CA LEU A 312 -4.21 1.91 9.66
C LEU A 312 -5.29 2.70 8.90
N SER A 313 -4.94 3.85 8.33
CA SER A 313 -5.88 4.63 7.52
C SER A 313 -6.16 3.99 6.17
N VAL A 314 -5.18 3.30 5.57
CA VAL A 314 -5.29 2.70 4.22
C VAL A 314 -5.85 1.27 4.23
N SER A 315 -5.84 0.60 5.38
CA SER A 315 -6.27 -0.81 5.53
C SER A 315 -7.71 -1.09 5.08
N ALA A 316 -8.60 -0.10 5.11
CA ALA A 316 -9.94 -0.19 4.55
C ALA A 316 -9.97 0.40 3.12
N PHE A 317 -10.64 -0.28 2.19
CA PHE A 317 -10.80 0.23 0.82
C PHE A 317 -11.89 1.31 0.72
N ILE A 318 -13.01 1.13 1.45
CA ILE A 318 -14.17 2.04 1.52
C ILE A 318 -14.88 1.85 2.87
N GLY A 319 -15.49 2.91 3.41
CA GLY A 319 -16.53 2.78 4.42
C GLY A 319 -16.10 2.86 5.88
N ASN A 320 -14.87 3.29 6.17
CA ASN A 320 -14.41 3.58 7.52
C ASN A 320 -13.86 5.02 7.59
N TYR A 321 -14.60 5.92 8.25
CA TYR A 321 -14.28 7.36 8.36
C TYR A 321 -14.20 7.83 9.81
N GLU A 322 -13.74 6.94 10.70
CA GLU A 322 -13.56 7.25 12.12
C GLU A 322 -12.68 8.49 12.31
N PRO A 323 -12.88 9.28 13.38
CA PRO A 323 -12.19 10.56 13.55
C PRO A 323 -10.66 10.50 13.50
N TRP A 324 -10.05 9.36 13.84
CA TRP A 324 -8.60 9.19 13.87
C TRP A 324 -7.97 8.85 12.51
N ARG A 325 -8.77 8.55 11.47
CA ARG A 325 -8.26 8.15 10.15
C ARG A 325 -7.76 9.35 9.36
N ILE A 326 -6.47 9.34 9.04
CA ILE A 326 -5.80 10.46 8.37
C ILE A 326 -6.13 10.46 6.87
N VAL A 327 -6.15 9.29 6.24
CA VAL A 327 -6.49 9.11 4.81
C VAL A 327 -7.98 8.79 4.67
N ILE A 328 -8.72 9.55 3.84
CA ILE A 328 -10.06 9.12 3.40
C ILE A 328 -9.88 8.05 2.33
N ARG A 329 -10.56 6.92 2.52
CA ARG A 329 -10.59 5.82 1.57
C ARG A 329 -11.94 5.73 0.89
N PHE A 330 -11.96 6.08 -0.39
CA PHE A 330 -13.13 6.02 -1.25
C PHE A 330 -12.71 5.49 -2.63
N ASN A 331 -12.43 4.20 -2.68
CA ASN A 331 -11.92 3.53 -3.88
C ASN A 331 -13.04 3.03 -4.82
N SER A 332 -14.02 3.88 -5.13
CA SER A 332 -15.06 3.55 -6.09
C SER A 332 -15.55 4.78 -6.84
N PHE A 333 -15.87 4.57 -8.10
CA PHE A 333 -16.55 5.53 -8.97
C PHE A 333 -18.05 5.16 -9.04
N GLY A 334 -18.94 6.15 -9.20
CA GLY A 334 -20.37 5.89 -9.38
C GLY A 334 -21.19 5.66 -8.09
N MET A 335 -20.53 5.52 -6.94
CA MET A 335 -21.17 5.28 -5.63
C MET A 335 -21.69 6.56 -4.96
N SER A 336 -22.38 7.41 -5.72
CA SER A 336 -22.77 8.75 -5.30
C SER A 336 -23.81 8.73 -4.16
N LYS A 337 -24.83 7.87 -4.26
CA LYS A 337 -25.81 7.63 -3.17
C LYS A 337 -25.14 7.16 -1.88
N TYR A 338 -24.18 6.25 -1.99
CA TYR A 338 -23.43 5.78 -0.83
C TYR A 338 -22.57 6.90 -0.25
N TYR A 339 -21.87 7.67 -1.08
CA TYR A 339 -21.13 8.85 -0.63
C TYR A 339 -22.01 9.80 0.17
N ASP A 340 -23.24 10.04 -0.29
CA ASP A 340 -24.20 10.90 0.37
C ASP A 340 -24.62 10.40 1.76
N SER A 341 -24.69 9.09 1.97
CA SER A 341 -24.94 8.50 3.28
C SER A 341 -23.79 8.70 4.28
N ILE A 342 -22.54 8.82 3.80
CA ILE A 342 -21.33 8.88 4.62
C ILE A 342 -20.68 10.27 4.70
N LYS A 343 -21.07 11.23 3.84
CA LYS A 343 -20.37 12.52 3.69
C LYS A 343 -20.23 13.28 5.00
N ASN A 344 -21.24 13.20 5.87
CA ASN A 344 -21.22 13.83 7.19
C ASN A 344 -20.11 13.26 8.09
N ALA A 345 -19.91 11.93 8.08
CA ALA A 345 -18.82 11.30 8.83
C ALA A 345 -17.44 11.76 8.33
N ILE A 346 -17.28 11.93 7.02
CA ILE A 346 -16.05 12.49 6.44
C ILE A 346 -15.84 13.93 6.91
N TYR A 347 -16.86 14.79 6.88
CA TYR A 347 -16.73 16.17 7.34
C TYR A 347 -16.39 16.26 8.82
N VAL A 348 -17.00 15.43 9.67
CA VAL A 348 -16.68 15.34 11.10
C VAL A 348 -15.22 14.92 11.30
N ASN A 349 -14.74 13.90 10.58
CA ASN A 349 -13.33 13.51 10.60
C ASN A 349 -12.42 14.68 10.20
N ARG A 350 -12.73 15.39 9.12
CA ARG A 350 -11.88 16.48 8.62
C ARG A 350 -11.84 17.67 9.56
N LEU A 351 -12.98 18.02 10.17
CA LEU A 351 -13.03 19.03 11.21
C LEU A 351 -12.21 18.61 12.45
N PHE A 352 -12.35 17.36 12.88
CA PHE A 352 -11.57 16.80 13.97
C PHE A 352 -10.06 16.87 13.71
N MET A 353 -9.61 16.54 12.49
CA MET A 353 -8.19 16.62 12.11
C MET A 353 -7.64 18.05 12.20
N VAL A 354 -8.42 19.05 11.78
CA VAL A 354 -8.02 20.47 11.88
C VAL A 354 -7.94 20.90 13.34
N ILE A 355 -8.96 20.59 14.14
CA ILE A 355 -8.98 20.93 15.58
C ILE A 355 -7.81 20.25 16.31
N LEU A 356 -7.60 18.96 16.07
CA LEU A 356 -6.51 18.19 16.67
C LEU A 356 -5.14 18.76 16.26
N SER A 357 -4.98 19.18 15.01
CA SER A 357 -3.75 19.82 14.53
C SER A 357 -3.44 21.12 15.28
N ILE A 358 -4.46 21.93 15.58
CA ILE A 358 -4.30 23.19 16.35
C ILE A 358 -3.88 22.87 17.79
N LEU A 359 -4.53 21.87 18.42
CA LEU A 359 -4.18 21.42 19.76
C LEU A 359 -2.74 20.89 19.85
N ILE A 360 -2.35 20.02 18.91
CA ILE A 360 -1.00 19.45 18.82
C ILE A 360 0.04 20.54 18.54
N SER A 361 -0.26 21.51 17.67
CA SER A 361 0.63 22.64 17.40
C SER A 361 0.85 23.50 18.63
N THR A 362 -0.23 23.78 19.38
CA THR A 362 -0.15 24.54 20.64
C THR A 362 0.66 23.79 21.69
N ALA A 363 0.44 22.49 21.83
CA ALA A 363 1.24 21.61 22.68
C ALA A 363 2.72 21.62 22.24
N SER A 364 3.00 21.56 20.95
CA SER A 364 4.36 21.62 20.39
C SER A 364 5.08 22.91 20.77
N VAL A 365 4.41 24.06 20.64
CA VAL A 365 4.95 25.37 21.06
C VAL A 365 5.30 25.37 22.54
N TYR A 366 4.38 24.88 23.37
CA TYR A 366 4.57 24.82 24.82
C TYR A 366 5.73 23.91 25.23
N LEU A 367 5.81 22.71 24.64
CA LEU A 367 6.91 21.76 24.88
C LEU A 367 8.25 22.35 24.43
N TYR A 368 8.29 23.00 23.26
CA TYR A 368 9.50 23.62 22.73
C TYR A 368 9.99 24.78 23.60
N ASP A 369 9.07 25.62 24.12
CA ASP A 369 9.41 26.71 25.03
C ASP A 369 10.01 26.20 26.35
N ARG A 370 9.45 25.12 26.91
CA ARG A 370 10.03 24.45 28.08
C ARG A 370 11.42 23.88 27.79
N ALA A 371 11.58 23.22 26.66
CA ALA A 371 12.88 22.67 26.23
C ALA A 371 13.95 23.77 26.11
N ARG A 372 13.59 24.95 25.58
CA ARG A 372 14.46 26.14 25.49
C ARG A 372 14.93 26.67 26.84
N LYS A 373 14.03 26.73 27.83
CA LYS A 373 14.33 27.27 29.17
C LYS A 373 15.19 26.33 30.04
N GLY A 374 15.82 25.31 29.46
CA GLY A 374 16.59 24.31 30.19
C GLY A 374 15.74 23.41 31.11
N LYS A 375 14.43 23.67 31.21
CA LYS A 375 13.44 22.80 31.83
C LYS A 375 13.21 21.64 30.87
N ARG A 376 14.21 20.75 30.77
CA ARG A 376 14.00 19.42 30.19
C ARG A 376 12.78 18.88 30.90
N ILE A 377 11.69 18.72 30.16
CA ILE A 377 10.60 17.89 30.65
C ILE A 377 11.27 16.60 31.02
N ARG A 378 11.12 16.24 32.29
CA ARG A 378 11.61 15.01 32.88
C ARG A 378 10.75 13.89 32.29
N ILE A 379 10.83 13.71 30.97
CA ILE A 379 10.74 12.44 30.29
C ILE A 379 11.92 11.58 30.78
N ASN A 380 12.49 11.76 31.97
CA ASN A 380 13.09 10.64 32.68
C ASN A 380 11.99 9.69 33.14
N ALA A 381 10.70 10.05 33.21
CA ALA A 381 9.68 9.02 33.41
C ALA A 381 9.58 8.14 32.16
N PHE A 382 9.31 8.70 30.97
CA PHE A 382 9.19 7.88 29.75
C PHE A 382 10.52 7.55 29.07
N ASN A 383 11.63 8.29 29.24
CA ASN A 383 12.99 7.85 28.91
C ASN A 383 13.60 7.05 30.04
N ASN A 384 13.18 7.04 31.31
CA ASN A 384 13.61 5.94 32.22
C ASN A 384 12.64 4.77 32.14
N LEU A 385 11.42 4.93 31.63
CA LEU A 385 10.53 3.82 31.28
C LEU A 385 10.98 3.23 29.96
N TRP A 386 11.20 4.03 28.91
CA TRP A 386 11.90 3.63 27.68
C TRP A 386 13.33 3.25 27.96
N LYS A 387 14.10 3.91 28.85
CA LYS A 387 15.42 3.39 29.26
C LYS A 387 15.32 2.24 30.26
N ARG A 388 14.17 1.92 30.87
CA ARG A 388 14.00 0.66 31.63
C ARG A 388 13.51 -0.46 30.71
N LEU A 389 12.74 -0.12 29.68
CA LEU A 389 12.18 -1.02 28.67
C LEU A 389 13.21 -1.34 27.56
N ILE A 390 14.06 -0.37 27.17
CA ILE A 390 15.14 -0.50 26.17
C ILE A 390 16.52 -0.62 26.83
N LEU A 391 16.76 0.12 27.93
CA LEU A 391 18.08 0.24 28.57
C LEU A 391 18.15 -0.47 29.94
N GLY A 392 17.07 -1.11 30.39
CA GLY A 392 17.05 -1.96 31.59
C GLY A 392 17.94 -3.20 31.46
N ILE A 393 18.45 -3.46 30.26
CA ILE A 393 19.37 -4.56 29.97
C ILE A 393 20.74 -4.04 29.45
N SER A 394 20.87 -2.77 29.04
CA SER A 394 22.07 -2.27 28.34
C SER A 394 23.10 -1.50 29.19
N LEU A 395 22.76 -0.98 30.38
CA LEU A 395 23.69 -0.15 31.17
C LEU A 395 24.10 -0.73 32.54
N ARG A 396 23.96 -2.05 32.76
CA ARG A 396 24.56 -2.69 33.96
C ARG A 396 25.96 -3.25 33.73
N LYS A 397 26.60 -2.92 32.61
CA LYS A 397 27.87 -3.55 32.21
C LYS A 397 28.79 -2.59 31.45
N GLN A 398 29.06 -1.42 32.02
CA GLN A 398 30.25 -0.61 31.69
C GLN A 398 31.24 -0.51 32.86
N GLN A 399 31.01 -1.30 33.92
CA GLN A 399 32.02 -1.63 34.93
C GLN A 399 32.47 -3.07 34.67
N SER A 400 33.74 -3.22 34.27
CA SER A 400 34.58 -4.43 34.28
C SER A 400 33.85 -5.78 34.28
N ILE A 401 33.74 -6.43 33.12
CA ILE A 401 33.13 -7.76 33.03
C ILE A 401 34.15 -8.76 32.51
N ASN A 402 34.66 -9.56 33.43
CA ASN A 402 35.22 -10.86 33.10
C ASN A 402 34.09 -11.75 32.53
N PHE A 403 34.16 -12.04 31.23
CA PHE A 403 33.21 -12.95 30.58
C PHE A 403 33.67 -14.40 30.75
N ARG A 404 33.05 -15.12 31.68
CA ARG A 404 32.97 -16.58 31.63
C ARG A 404 32.05 -16.95 30.46
N SER A 405 32.38 -18.00 29.70
CA SER A 405 31.89 -18.35 28.35
C SER A 405 30.37 -18.51 28.12
N ARG A 406 29.52 -18.25 29.14
CA ARG A 406 28.07 -18.06 29.02
C ARG A 406 27.78 -16.57 29.29
N SER A 407 27.42 -15.70 28.35
CA SER A 407 26.98 -15.97 26.98
C SER A 407 27.01 -14.66 26.19
N PHE A 408 28.10 -14.43 25.46
CA PHE A 408 28.15 -13.41 24.40
C PHE A 408 26.94 -13.55 23.45
N LEU A 409 26.49 -14.79 23.22
CA LEU A 409 25.30 -15.11 22.44
C LEU A 409 23.99 -14.59 23.07
N SER A 410 23.80 -14.68 24.38
CA SER A 410 22.56 -14.21 25.02
C SER A 410 22.49 -12.68 25.02
N TYR A 411 23.64 -12.01 25.18
CA TYR A 411 23.72 -10.57 25.06
C TYR A 411 23.34 -10.08 23.66
N GLN A 412 23.79 -10.81 22.62
CA GLN A 412 23.44 -10.52 21.24
C GLN A 412 21.96 -10.81 20.94
N LEU A 413 21.37 -11.82 21.58
CA LEU A 413 19.94 -12.14 21.51
C LEU A 413 19.06 -11.08 22.20
N ASP A 414 19.45 -10.62 23.39
CA ASP A 414 18.73 -9.56 24.11
C ASP A 414 18.72 -8.26 23.31
N PHE A 415 19.84 -7.90 22.68
CA PHE A 415 19.95 -6.70 21.87
C PHE A 415 19.13 -6.79 20.57
N ALA A 416 19.19 -7.95 19.90
CA ALA A 416 18.40 -8.27 18.72
C ALA A 416 16.89 -8.20 18.96
N CYS A 417 16.43 -8.64 20.14
CA CYS A 417 15.02 -8.69 20.49
C CYS A 417 14.48 -7.34 20.98
N ASN A 418 15.14 -6.61 21.88
CA ASN A 418 14.43 -5.58 22.65
C ASN A 418 13.83 -4.41 21.86
N ILE A 419 14.57 -3.79 20.92
CA ILE A 419 14.04 -2.64 20.15
C ILE A 419 13.05 -3.11 19.07
N ASN A 420 13.36 -4.23 18.42
CA ASN A 420 12.56 -4.74 17.30
C ASN A 420 11.26 -5.41 17.77
N VAL A 421 11.29 -6.10 18.91
CA VAL A 421 10.11 -6.65 19.58
C VAL A 421 9.23 -5.54 20.11
N LEU A 422 9.79 -4.46 20.68
CA LEU A 422 8.98 -3.31 21.10
C LEU A 422 8.29 -2.63 19.92
N MET A 423 9.00 -2.42 18.80
CA MET A 423 8.39 -1.91 17.56
C MET A 423 7.32 -2.86 17.03
N SER A 424 7.54 -4.17 17.11
CA SER A 424 6.57 -5.18 16.70
C SER A 424 5.37 -5.27 17.65
N ILE A 425 5.55 -5.07 18.95
CA ILE A 425 4.46 -5.02 19.94
C ILE A 425 3.66 -3.73 19.78
N LEU A 426 4.31 -2.59 19.54
CA LEU A 426 3.63 -1.33 19.18
C LEU A 426 2.84 -1.48 17.88
N PHE A 427 3.45 -2.13 16.88
CA PHE A 427 2.80 -2.43 15.61
C PHE A 427 1.60 -3.37 15.82
N LEU A 428 1.75 -4.38 16.68
CA LEU A 428 0.68 -5.29 17.08
C LEU A 428 -0.46 -4.56 17.80
N THR A 429 -0.18 -3.74 18.81
CA THR A 429 -1.23 -3.00 19.52
C THR A 429 -1.96 -2.03 18.61
N LEU A 430 -1.26 -1.41 17.66
CA LEU A 430 -1.87 -0.52 16.67
C LEU A 430 -2.71 -1.29 15.63
N ILE A 431 -2.27 -2.48 15.18
CA ILE A 431 -3.11 -3.40 14.39
C ILE A 431 -4.37 -3.72 15.16
N LEU A 432 -4.24 -4.22 16.40
CA LEU A 432 -5.37 -4.68 17.21
C LEU A 432 -6.38 -3.55 17.48
N VAL A 433 -5.91 -2.34 17.75
CA VAL A 433 -6.80 -1.18 17.90
C VAL A 433 -7.48 -0.83 16.57
N GLY A 434 -6.77 -0.85 15.44
CA GLY A 434 -7.35 -0.49 14.15
C GLY A 434 -8.21 -1.57 13.48
N THR A 435 -8.06 -2.85 13.89
CA THR A 435 -8.83 -3.98 13.35
C THR A 435 -9.99 -4.40 14.26
N CYS A 436 -9.91 -4.19 15.58
CA CYS A 436 -10.90 -4.68 16.54
C CYS A 436 -11.87 -3.59 17.05
N VAL A 437 -11.62 -2.30 16.78
CA VAL A 437 -12.55 -1.24 17.14
C VAL A 437 -13.61 -1.09 16.05
N GLY A 438 -14.82 -1.57 16.34
CA GLY A 438 -16.05 -1.14 15.65
C GLY A 438 -16.64 -2.05 14.56
N ARG A 439 -16.06 -3.21 14.23
CA ARG A 439 -16.65 -4.17 13.26
C ARG A 439 -16.31 -5.64 13.56
N SER A 440 -17.22 -6.55 13.23
CA SER A 440 -16.94 -7.97 13.06
C SER A 440 -16.17 -8.17 11.75
N LEU A 441 -14.98 -8.78 11.82
CA LEU A 441 -14.16 -9.11 10.67
C LEU A 441 -14.58 -10.47 10.10
N THR A 442 -14.76 -10.54 8.78
CA THR A 442 -14.91 -11.83 8.10
C THR A 442 -13.57 -12.55 8.00
N GLU A 443 -13.58 -13.86 7.73
CA GLU A 443 -12.35 -14.64 7.48
C GLU A 443 -11.49 -14.00 6.36
N SER A 444 -12.13 -13.39 5.36
CA SER A 444 -11.43 -12.70 4.26
C SER A 444 -10.70 -11.44 4.70
N ASP A 445 -11.28 -10.68 5.64
CA ASP A 445 -10.69 -9.45 6.16
C ASP A 445 -9.48 -9.79 7.05
N ILE A 446 -9.57 -10.84 7.87
CA ILE A 446 -8.45 -11.32 8.70
C ILE A 446 -7.29 -11.82 7.84
N LYS A 447 -7.57 -12.59 6.78
CA LYS A 447 -6.55 -13.01 5.80
C LYS A 447 -5.86 -11.82 5.16
N THR A 448 -6.64 -10.82 4.74
CA THR A 448 -6.12 -9.60 4.09
C THR A 448 -5.27 -8.76 5.06
N ALA A 449 -5.70 -8.62 6.32
CA ALA A 449 -4.91 -7.95 7.37
C ALA A 449 -3.61 -8.72 7.66
N GLY A 450 -3.66 -10.05 7.63
CA GLY A 450 -2.51 -10.93 7.70
C GLY A 450 -1.46 -10.64 6.62
N GLU A 451 -1.88 -10.64 5.36
CA GLU A 451 -1.00 -10.40 4.21
C GLU A 451 -0.54 -8.95 4.08
N SER A 452 -1.39 -7.99 4.47
CA SER A 452 -1.13 -6.57 4.24
C SER A 452 -0.44 -5.88 5.39
N ILE A 453 -0.49 -6.44 6.59
CA ILE A 453 -0.01 -5.77 7.80
C ILE A 453 0.91 -6.69 8.59
N VAL A 454 0.45 -7.88 8.96
CA VAL A 454 1.20 -8.82 9.81
C VAL A 454 2.50 -9.32 9.16
N ILE A 455 2.57 -9.34 7.81
CA ILE A 455 3.81 -9.66 7.07
C ILE A 455 4.98 -8.74 7.47
N TYR A 456 4.74 -7.46 7.80
CA TYR A 456 5.81 -6.51 8.13
C TYR A 456 6.56 -6.81 9.43
N PHE A 457 6.09 -7.74 10.28
CA PHE A 457 6.87 -8.17 11.44
C PHE A 457 8.25 -8.70 11.06
N SER A 458 8.38 -9.40 9.93
CA SER A 458 9.69 -9.85 9.44
C SER A 458 10.61 -8.69 9.05
N MET A 459 10.07 -7.59 8.54
CA MET A 459 10.83 -6.38 8.20
C MET A 459 11.49 -5.78 9.45
N PHE A 460 10.72 -5.67 10.55
CA PHE A 460 11.21 -5.13 11.81
C PHE A 460 12.11 -6.11 12.55
N MET A 461 11.85 -7.41 12.44
CA MET A 461 12.57 -8.41 13.23
C MET A 461 13.83 -8.95 12.56
N LEU A 462 13.88 -9.10 11.22
CA LEU A 462 14.99 -9.77 10.54
C LEU A 462 16.03 -8.80 9.97
N ILE A 463 15.61 -7.69 9.36
CA ILE A 463 16.54 -6.74 8.70
C ILE A 463 17.51 -6.09 9.71
N PRO A 464 17.07 -5.61 10.90
CA PRO A 464 17.98 -5.02 11.88
C PRO A 464 19.00 -5.99 12.50
N LEU A 465 18.84 -7.30 12.31
CA LEU A 465 19.77 -8.32 12.81
C LEU A 465 21.06 -8.38 12.00
N CYS A 466 21.04 -7.77 10.81
CA CYS A 466 22.17 -7.70 9.90
C CYS A 466 23.16 -6.62 10.35
N ASN A 467 24.45 -6.86 10.13
CA ASN A 467 25.54 -5.89 10.37
C ASN A 467 25.53 -5.12 11.73
N ILE A 468 24.90 -5.66 12.78
CA ILE A 468 24.80 -5.03 14.13
C ILE A 468 26.16 -4.57 14.65
N GLU A 469 27.20 -5.37 14.40
CA GLU A 469 28.57 -5.11 14.86
C GLU A 469 29.16 -3.82 14.28
N LYS A 470 28.87 -3.53 13.01
CA LYS A 470 29.32 -2.32 12.31
C LYS A 470 28.57 -1.09 12.80
N LYS A 471 27.28 -1.26 13.13
CA LYS A 471 26.41 -0.18 13.63
C LYS A 471 26.78 0.29 15.04
N ASN A 472 27.26 -0.64 15.87
CA ASN A 472 27.55 -0.39 17.29
C ASN A 472 29.04 -0.29 17.62
N SER A 473 29.92 -0.23 16.61
CA SER A 473 31.38 -0.25 16.80
C SER A 473 31.89 -1.46 17.62
N MET A 474 31.21 -2.60 17.50
CA MET A 474 31.51 -3.84 18.25
C MET A 474 32.22 -4.89 17.37
N SER A 475 32.69 -4.50 16.19
CA SER A 475 33.37 -5.40 15.25
C SER A 475 34.61 -6.07 15.85
N GLU A 476 35.37 -5.32 16.65
CA GLU A 476 36.60 -5.79 17.30
C GLU A 476 36.30 -6.89 18.34
N PHE A 477 35.26 -6.72 19.16
CA PHE A 477 34.85 -7.70 20.18
C PHE A 477 34.36 -9.02 19.57
N THR A 478 33.64 -8.98 18.45
CA THR A 478 33.29 -10.21 17.73
C THR A 478 34.50 -10.92 17.15
N CYS A 479 35.54 -10.18 16.77
CA CYS A 479 36.75 -10.74 16.17
C CYS A 479 37.63 -11.46 17.19
N VAL A 480 37.58 -11.04 18.46
CA VAL A 480 38.29 -11.66 19.59
C VAL A 480 37.55 -12.90 20.14
N SER A 481 36.29 -13.09 19.76
CA SER A 481 35.50 -14.23 20.25
C SER A 481 35.93 -15.56 19.60
N ASN A 482 36.16 -16.60 20.40
CA ASN A 482 36.46 -17.97 19.92
C ASN A 482 35.31 -18.66 19.17
N THR A 483 34.18 -17.99 18.95
CA THR A 483 33.00 -18.57 18.29
C THR A 483 33.00 -18.19 16.82
N ALA A 484 32.77 -19.16 15.93
CA ALA A 484 32.66 -18.90 14.50
C ALA A 484 31.56 -17.88 14.21
N TYR A 485 31.87 -16.88 13.36
CA TYR A 485 30.92 -15.83 12.96
C TYR A 485 29.62 -16.40 12.35
N THR A 486 29.73 -17.49 11.59
CA THR A 486 28.58 -18.22 11.04
C THR A 486 27.63 -18.67 12.14
N LYS A 487 28.15 -19.24 13.24
CA LYS A 487 27.33 -19.69 14.37
C LYS A 487 26.64 -18.52 15.08
N ILE A 488 27.32 -17.38 15.22
CA ILE A 488 26.76 -16.16 15.82
C ILE A 488 25.64 -15.60 14.93
N PHE A 489 25.83 -15.53 13.62
CA PHE A 489 24.84 -15.00 12.70
C PHE A 489 23.58 -15.89 12.64
N PHE A 490 23.75 -17.21 12.45
CA PHE A 490 22.60 -18.12 12.32
C PHE A 490 21.79 -18.27 13.61
N THR A 491 22.41 -18.16 14.78
CA THR A 491 21.68 -18.16 16.06
C THR A 491 20.84 -16.90 16.24
N ARG A 492 21.33 -15.73 15.81
CA ARG A 492 20.54 -14.49 15.76
C ARG A 492 19.41 -14.57 14.73
N LEU A 493 19.70 -15.09 13.54
CA LEU A 493 18.68 -15.25 12.49
C LEU A 493 17.56 -16.19 12.97
N LEU A 494 17.91 -17.32 13.58
CA LEU A 494 16.96 -18.29 14.09
C LEU A 494 16.06 -17.71 15.18
N SER A 495 16.62 -16.93 16.12
CA SER A 495 15.79 -16.27 17.14
C SER A 495 14.86 -15.21 16.55
N GLY A 496 15.32 -14.43 15.56
CA GLY A 496 14.50 -13.48 14.83
C GLY A 496 13.34 -14.17 14.10
N VAL A 497 13.61 -15.31 13.46
CA VAL A 497 12.60 -16.14 12.78
C VAL A 497 11.56 -16.66 13.77
N ILE A 498 11.98 -17.25 14.88
CA ILE A 498 11.07 -17.77 15.93
C ILE A 498 10.17 -16.65 16.46
N MET A 499 10.75 -15.50 16.82
CA MET A 499 9.98 -14.37 17.33
C MET A 499 9.01 -13.80 16.30
N THR A 500 9.41 -13.74 15.02
CA THR A 500 8.54 -13.32 13.93
C THR A 500 7.33 -14.24 13.81
N VAL A 501 7.56 -15.56 13.81
CA VAL A 501 6.47 -16.56 13.74
C VAL A 501 5.54 -16.43 14.95
N VAL A 502 6.09 -16.32 16.17
CA VAL A 502 5.29 -16.15 17.40
C VAL A 502 4.43 -14.88 17.35
N LEU A 503 4.98 -13.76 16.90
CA LEU A 503 4.23 -12.51 16.77
C LEU A 503 3.11 -12.64 15.74
N ILE A 504 3.39 -13.23 14.57
CA ILE A 504 2.40 -13.46 13.51
C ILE A 504 1.27 -14.35 14.01
N THR A 505 1.60 -15.51 14.59
CA THR A 505 0.61 -16.48 15.06
C THR A 505 -0.22 -15.93 16.21
N PHE A 506 0.40 -15.22 17.16
CA PHE A 506 -0.31 -14.55 18.25
C PHE A 506 -1.29 -13.50 17.72
N SER A 507 -0.86 -12.67 16.77
CA SER A 507 -1.70 -11.63 16.17
C SER A 507 -2.93 -12.21 15.47
N LEU A 508 -2.71 -13.24 14.66
CA LEU A 508 -3.77 -13.89 13.90
C LEU A 508 -4.70 -14.69 14.81
N TYR A 509 -4.16 -15.40 15.80
CA TYR A 509 -4.96 -16.08 16.82
C TYR A 509 -5.87 -15.10 17.55
N PHE A 510 -5.33 -13.97 18.02
CA PHE A 510 -6.09 -12.95 18.73
C PHE A 510 -7.20 -12.34 17.86
N MET A 511 -6.88 -11.96 16.62
CA MET A 511 -7.89 -11.47 15.66
C MET A 511 -8.97 -12.52 15.37
N SER A 512 -8.60 -13.80 15.26
CA SER A 512 -9.53 -14.90 15.01
C SER A 512 -10.48 -15.13 16.20
N THR A 513 -9.94 -15.11 17.43
CA THR A 513 -10.73 -15.31 18.66
C THR A 513 -11.72 -14.17 18.92
N LEU A 514 -11.36 -12.93 18.62
CA LEU A 514 -12.27 -11.79 18.79
C LEU A 514 -13.44 -11.80 17.80
N ASN A 515 -13.30 -12.51 16.67
CA ASN A 515 -14.28 -12.52 15.58
C ASN A 515 -14.94 -13.89 15.36
N ASN A 516 -14.72 -14.85 16.27
CA ASN A 516 -15.23 -16.24 16.15
C ASN A 516 -14.92 -16.90 14.79
N VAL A 517 -13.73 -16.62 14.24
CA VAL A 517 -13.26 -17.25 13.00
C VAL A 517 -12.35 -18.42 13.34
N ALA A 518 -12.46 -19.54 12.61
CA ALA A 518 -11.56 -20.68 12.79
C ALA A 518 -10.19 -20.42 12.13
N LEU A 519 -9.11 -20.80 12.82
CA LEU A 519 -7.77 -20.76 12.23
C LEU A 519 -7.63 -21.87 11.19
N GLY A 520 -7.22 -21.48 9.97
CA GLY A 520 -6.96 -22.41 8.88
C GLY A 520 -5.49 -22.49 8.49
N LEU A 521 -5.20 -23.31 7.49
CA LEU A 521 -3.86 -23.44 6.86
C LEU A 521 -3.30 -22.12 6.30
N TRP A 522 -4.13 -21.09 6.18
CA TRP A 522 -3.74 -19.76 5.71
C TRP A 522 -2.76 -19.04 6.64
N VAL A 523 -2.77 -19.35 7.94
CA VAL A 523 -1.80 -18.82 8.92
C VAL A 523 -0.37 -19.23 8.55
N LEU A 524 -0.18 -20.49 8.14
CA LEU A 524 1.12 -21.02 7.74
C LEU A 524 1.66 -20.25 6.54
N SER A 525 0.80 -19.95 5.57
CA SER A 525 1.20 -19.20 4.38
C SER A 525 1.63 -17.77 4.70
N ILE A 526 0.96 -17.07 5.61
CA ILE A 526 1.38 -15.74 6.04
C ILE A 526 2.76 -15.81 6.70
N CYS A 527 3.02 -16.84 7.51
CA CYS A 527 4.33 -17.07 8.11
C CYS A 527 5.41 -17.30 7.04
N VAL A 528 5.16 -18.20 6.08
CA VAL A 528 6.08 -18.50 4.97
C VAL A 528 6.35 -17.25 4.12
N SER A 529 5.31 -16.50 3.79
CA SER A 529 5.39 -15.26 2.99
C SER A 529 6.23 -14.19 3.69
N SER A 530 6.01 -14.03 5.00
CA SER A 530 6.78 -13.12 5.85
C SER A 530 8.26 -13.53 5.93
N LEU A 531 8.55 -14.82 6.09
CA LEU A 531 9.93 -15.32 6.12
C LEU A 531 10.65 -15.10 4.80
N TYR A 532 9.97 -15.33 3.67
CA TYR A 532 10.53 -15.07 2.34
C TYR A 532 10.95 -13.61 2.18
N LEU A 533 10.03 -12.67 2.43
CA LEU A 533 10.28 -11.22 2.34
C LEU A 533 11.39 -10.78 3.30
N GLY A 534 11.36 -11.27 4.53
CA GLY A 534 12.38 -10.98 5.54
C GLY A 534 13.77 -11.45 5.13
N LEU A 535 13.90 -12.69 4.63
CA LEU A 535 15.17 -13.24 4.14
C LEU A 535 15.68 -12.46 2.93
N LEU A 536 14.79 -12.03 2.03
CA LEU A 536 15.17 -11.17 0.91
C LEU A 536 15.77 -9.85 1.41
N GLY A 537 15.13 -9.18 2.37
CA GLY A 537 15.68 -7.98 3.00
C GLY A 537 17.04 -8.22 3.68
N VAL A 538 17.19 -9.36 4.38
CA VAL A 538 18.45 -9.77 5.03
C VAL A 538 19.58 -9.94 4.01
N ILE A 539 19.34 -10.61 2.88
CA ILE A 539 20.36 -10.85 1.85
C ILE A 539 20.87 -9.52 1.28
N PHE A 540 19.96 -8.61 0.90
CA PHE A 540 20.36 -7.31 0.37
C PHE A 540 21.08 -6.44 1.41
N SER A 541 20.66 -6.51 2.68
CA SER A 541 21.37 -5.85 3.78
C SER A 541 22.78 -6.39 3.98
N GLU A 542 22.95 -7.72 3.91
CA GLU A 542 24.24 -8.38 4.09
C GLU A 542 25.18 -8.16 2.89
N VAL A 543 24.68 -8.18 1.65
CA VAL A 543 25.49 -7.91 0.45
C VAL A 543 26.01 -6.48 0.44
N THR A 544 25.15 -5.50 0.75
CA THR A 544 25.52 -4.07 0.67
C THR A 544 26.16 -3.54 1.94
N GLY A 545 26.06 -4.26 3.06
CA GLY A 545 26.53 -3.80 4.36
C GLY A 545 25.69 -2.65 4.95
N THR A 546 24.45 -2.48 4.49
CA THR A 546 23.55 -1.39 4.91
C THR A 546 22.11 -1.85 5.09
N ASP A 547 21.53 -1.60 6.27
CA ASP A 547 20.13 -1.95 6.60
C ASP A 547 19.12 -1.31 5.62
N LYS A 548 19.45 -0.11 5.13
CA LYS A 548 18.61 0.68 4.21
C LYS A 548 18.29 -0.08 2.93
N THR A 549 19.28 -0.76 2.36
CA THR A 549 19.09 -1.51 1.11
C THR A 549 18.18 -2.71 1.33
N GLY A 550 18.29 -3.37 2.50
CA GLY A 550 17.36 -4.44 2.89
C GLY A 550 15.92 -3.98 3.03
N TYR A 551 15.69 -2.78 3.60
CA TYR A 551 14.35 -2.21 3.69
C TYR A 551 13.77 -1.82 2.32
N ILE A 552 14.60 -1.25 1.43
CA ILE A 552 14.18 -0.87 0.08
C ILE A 552 13.84 -2.12 -0.74
N SER A 553 14.66 -3.18 -0.66
CA SER A 553 14.39 -4.43 -1.38
C SER A 553 13.14 -5.13 -0.85
N TYR A 554 12.93 -5.12 0.47
CA TYR A 554 11.71 -5.66 1.10
C TYR A 554 10.46 -4.94 0.58
N LEU A 555 10.42 -3.61 0.70
CA LEU A 555 9.27 -2.81 0.30
C LEU A 555 9.05 -2.85 -1.22
N GLY A 556 10.14 -2.75 -2.00
CA GLY A 556 10.07 -2.80 -3.46
C GLY A 556 9.48 -4.13 -3.94
N TYR A 557 9.92 -5.25 -3.37
CA TYR A 557 9.39 -6.57 -3.74
C TYR A 557 7.93 -6.75 -3.30
N TYR A 558 7.57 -6.25 -2.12
CA TYR A 558 6.18 -6.25 -1.65
C TYR A 558 5.27 -5.46 -2.58
N PHE A 559 5.62 -4.20 -2.92
CA PHE A 559 4.82 -3.37 -3.83
C PHE A 559 4.73 -3.94 -5.24
N PHE A 560 5.80 -4.57 -5.71
CA PHE A 560 5.81 -5.31 -6.97
C PHE A 560 4.76 -6.45 -6.96
N CYS A 561 4.73 -7.27 -5.91
CA CYS A 561 3.76 -8.35 -5.74
C CYS A 561 2.30 -7.83 -5.64
N VAL A 562 2.10 -6.64 -5.05
CA VAL A 562 0.77 -6.02 -4.94
C VAL A 562 0.26 -5.50 -6.30
N LYS A 563 1.16 -5.07 -7.21
CA LYS A 563 0.80 -4.50 -8.52
C LYS A 563 0.64 -5.56 -9.61
N GLU A 564 1.56 -6.51 -9.74
CA GLU A 564 1.50 -7.54 -10.78
C GLU A 564 0.67 -8.76 -10.34
N LYS A 565 -0.65 -8.57 -10.33
CA LYS A 565 -1.59 -9.59 -9.84
C LYS A 565 -1.77 -10.81 -10.75
N GLU A 566 -1.44 -10.70 -12.04
CA GLU A 566 -1.78 -11.74 -13.05
C GLU A 566 -0.57 -12.37 -13.79
N ASN A 567 0.53 -11.65 -13.98
CA ASN A 567 1.61 -12.04 -14.90
C ASN A 567 2.70 -12.95 -14.29
N PHE A 568 2.97 -12.88 -12.97
CA PHE A 568 4.05 -13.63 -12.31
C PHE A 568 3.55 -14.48 -11.14
N LYS A 569 2.73 -15.49 -11.43
CA LYS A 569 2.10 -16.38 -10.44
C LYS A 569 3.10 -17.19 -9.59
N LEU A 570 4.32 -17.42 -10.08
CA LEU A 570 5.37 -18.20 -9.41
C LEU A 570 6.13 -17.43 -8.31
N PHE A 571 6.04 -16.09 -8.31
CA PHE A 571 6.86 -15.24 -7.42
C PHE A 571 6.01 -14.39 -6.46
N ASN A 572 4.68 -14.54 -6.50
CA ASN A 572 3.79 -13.71 -5.70
C ASN A 572 3.77 -14.16 -4.22
N VAL A 573 4.08 -13.22 -3.32
CA VAL A 573 4.14 -13.44 -1.87
C VAL A 573 2.76 -13.35 -1.20
N CYS A 574 1.73 -12.86 -1.88
CA CYS A 574 0.35 -12.79 -1.36
C CYS A 574 -0.45 -14.01 -1.86
N CYS A 575 -0.53 -15.06 -1.04
CA CYS A 575 -1.02 -16.38 -1.43
C CYS A 575 -2.54 -16.55 -1.38
N TYR A 576 -3.25 -15.88 -0.47
CA TYR A 576 -4.65 -16.14 -0.15
C TYR A 576 -5.63 -15.15 -0.76
N THR A 577 -5.28 -13.88 -0.87
CA THR A 577 -6.06 -12.92 -1.66
C THR A 577 -6.17 -13.33 -3.13
N ASN A 578 -5.30 -14.25 -3.61
CA ASN A 578 -5.16 -14.62 -5.03
C ASN A 578 -5.52 -16.08 -5.39
N ARG A 579 -6.20 -16.87 -4.55
CA ARG A 579 -6.61 -18.28 -4.85
C ARG A 579 -5.46 -19.22 -5.33
N LEU A 580 -4.23 -19.11 -4.82
CA LEU A 580 -3.08 -19.86 -5.36
C LEU A 580 -2.49 -20.87 -4.38
N LYS A 581 -2.93 -22.14 -4.45
CA LYS A 581 -2.27 -23.28 -3.76
C LYS A 581 -0.81 -23.47 -4.20
N TYR A 582 -0.47 -23.10 -5.44
CA TYR A 582 0.86 -23.27 -6.02
C TYR A 582 1.93 -22.30 -5.49
N SER A 583 1.53 -21.15 -4.92
CA SER A 583 2.50 -20.15 -4.43
C SER A 583 3.26 -20.61 -3.17
N VAL A 584 2.60 -21.33 -2.24
CA VAL A 584 3.24 -21.74 -0.98
C VAL A 584 4.45 -22.66 -1.21
N ILE A 585 4.34 -23.62 -2.13
CA ILE A 585 5.45 -24.53 -2.47
C ILE A 585 6.62 -23.74 -3.10
N SER A 586 6.32 -22.80 -3.99
CA SER A 586 7.34 -21.94 -4.62
C SER A 586 8.05 -21.03 -3.61
N LEU A 587 7.33 -20.49 -2.63
CA LEU A 587 7.91 -19.68 -1.56
C LEU A 587 8.78 -20.51 -0.62
N ILE A 588 8.38 -21.74 -0.28
CA ILE A 588 9.22 -22.65 0.51
C ILE A 588 10.53 -22.96 -0.24
N ALA A 589 10.45 -23.30 -1.54
CA ALA A 589 11.64 -23.50 -2.37
C ALA A 589 12.51 -22.24 -2.41
N GLY A 590 11.89 -21.06 -2.55
CA GLY A 590 12.56 -19.77 -2.51
C GLY A 590 13.28 -19.51 -1.18
N ILE A 591 12.66 -19.81 -0.04
CA ILE A 591 13.29 -19.70 1.30
C ILE A 591 14.52 -20.60 1.40
N VAL A 592 14.45 -21.83 0.90
CA VAL A 592 15.58 -22.77 0.89
C VAL A 592 16.73 -22.20 0.05
N ILE A 593 16.45 -21.75 -1.17
CA ILE A 593 17.46 -21.13 -2.07
C ILE A 593 18.09 -19.90 -1.40
N MET A 594 17.29 -19.01 -0.85
CA MET A 594 17.76 -17.81 -0.15
C MET A 594 18.60 -18.15 1.09
N SER A 595 18.24 -19.19 1.83
CA SER A 595 19.01 -19.66 2.99
C SER A 595 20.39 -20.19 2.58
N VAL A 596 20.47 -20.91 1.45
CA VAL A 596 21.74 -21.38 0.87
C VAL A 596 22.61 -20.20 0.42
N ILE A 597 22.04 -19.24 -0.31
CA ILE A 597 22.74 -18.02 -0.75
C ILE A 597 23.29 -17.26 0.46
N LEU A 598 22.46 -17.08 1.49
CA LEU A 598 22.84 -16.39 2.72
C LEU A 598 23.97 -17.12 3.45
N PHE A 599 23.94 -18.46 3.51
CA PHE A 599 25.02 -19.26 4.09
C PHE A 599 26.37 -18.98 3.40
N PHE A 600 26.41 -18.94 2.06
CA PHE A 600 27.64 -18.64 1.33
C PHE A 600 28.13 -17.21 1.55
N ILE A 601 27.23 -16.22 1.57
CA ILE A 601 27.56 -14.81 1.85
C ILE A 601 28.22 -14.69 3.23
N ILE A 602 27.63 -15.31 4.25
CA ILE A 602 28.12 -15.23 5.64
C ILE A 602 29.41 -16.03 5.83
N LYS A 603 29.54 -17.21 5.19
CA LYS A 603 30.78 -18.00 5.21
C LYS A 603 31.94 -17.20 4.60
N ARG A 604 31.71 -16.51 3.48
CA ARG A 604 32.71 -15.62 2.85
C ARG A 604 33.11 -14.46 3.76
N LYS A 605 32.15 -13.80 4.41
CA LYS A 605 32.45 -12.74 5.41
C LYS A 605 33.25 -13.26 6.60
N GLY A 606 32.92 -14.46 7.10
CA GLY A 606 33.68 -15.11 8.18
C GLY A 606 35.14 -15.41 7.82
N LEU A 607 35.38 -15.86 6.58
CA LEU A 607 36.73 -16.08 6.04
C LEU A 607 37.51 -14.76 5.86
N GLY A 608 36.87 -13.71 5.34
CA GLY A 608 37.48 -12.40 5.17
C GLY A 608 37.92 -11.74 6.47
N ARG A 609 37.18 -11.95 7.59
CA ARG A 609 37.58 -11.46 8.91
C ARG A 609 38.77 -12.20 9.51
N LYS A 610 38.93 -13.50 9.24
CA LYS A 610 40.13 -14.26 9.64
C LYS A 610 41.39 -13.78 8.93
N LEU A 611 41.28 -13.33 7.67
CA LEU A 611 42.39 -12.78 6.90
C LEU A 611 42.88 -11.42 7.44
N TRP A 612 42.00 -10.63 8.06
CA TRP A 612 42.38 -9.39 8.76
C TRP A 612 43.10 -9.62 10.09
N ASN A 613 42.96 -10.81 10.70
CA ASN A 613 43.74 -11.21 11.88
C ASN A 613 45.19 -11.65 11.55
N CYS A 614 45.59 -11.64 10.27
CA CYS A 614 46.95 -11.96 9.83
C CYS A 614 47.68 -10.75 9.21
N ARG A 615 47.25 -9.51 9.50
CA ARG A 615 48.00 -8.30 9.20
C ARG A 615 48.06 -7.37 10.39
#